data_AF-A0A5R8NFF7-F1
#
_entry.id   AF-A0A5R8NFF7-F1
#
_cell.length_a   1.000
_cell.length_b   1.000
_cell.length_c   1.000
_cell.angle_alpha   90.00
_cell.angle_beta   90.00
_cell.angle_gamma   90.00
#
_symmetry.space_group_name_H-M   'P 1'
#
loop_
_entity.id
_entity.type
_entity.pdbx_description
1 polymer ?
#
loop_
_entity_poly.entity_id
_entity_poly.type
_entity_poly.pdbx_seq_one_letter_code
_entity_poly.pdbx_strand_id
1 'polypeptide(L)'
;MFDAHVHIIDPRFPLIENEGYLPEPYTIDDYRKRMSRFDVTGGAVVSASFQGSDQSYLRAALAELGEGWVGVTRLPLDAGDEEIVELDKVGVRALRFNLKRAAADIAAMTLQAVRAYELAGWHVEVYIDGQMLASLQPVVLKLPALSVDHMGMSEEGLPFLLDLVDRGARVKATGFGRVDMDVATALRRIHAVNPEALMFGTDLPGTRAGRPFEDSDVDLICDVVGTDMHKVLEDNARAFYRLPPVQREATDPDPTLPLHAPPAPTMPIPRAELPKSEATDTVPLPIVE
;
A
#
# COMPACT_ATOMS: atom_id res chain seq x y z
N MET A 1 6.26 1.27 -6.45
CA MET A 1 5.65 1.47 -5.11
C MET A 1 4.45 2.38 -5.22
N PHE A 2 3.49 2.21 -4.32
CA PHE A 2 2.27 3.01 -4.24
C PHE A 2 2.26 3.79 -2.92
N ASP A 3 2.26 5.12 -2.99
CA ASP A 3 2.18 5.98 -1.79
C ASP A 3 0.73 6.23 -1.39
N ALA A 4 0.17 5.40 -0.49
CA ALA A 4 -1.23 5.48 -0.10
C ALA A 4 -1.59 6.69 0.77
N HIS A 5 -0.67 7.61 1.06
CA HIS A 5 -0.99 8.78 1.87
C HIS A 5 -0.02 9.93 1.62
N VAL A 6 -0.43 10.88 0.79
CA VAL A 6 0.31 12.15 0.62
C VAL A 6 -0.65 13.33 0.59
N HIS A 7 -0.17 14.47 1.10
CA HIS A 7 -0.86 15.74 1.03
C HIS A 7 -0.14 16.65 0.03
N ILE A 8 -0.84 17.10 -1.01
CA ILE A 8 -0.36 18.14 -1.93
C ILE A 8 -0.96 19.47 -1.51
N ILE A 9 -0.11 20.46 -1.27
CA ILE A 9 -0.43 21.79 -0.77
C ILE A 9 -0.02 22.79 -1.84
N ASP A 10 -0.89 22.95 -2.83
CA ASP A 10 -0.65 23.78 -3.99
C ASP A 10 -1.08 25.24 -3.73
N PRO A 11 -0.16 26.22 -3.81
CA PRO A 11 -0.47 27.62 -3.50
C PRO A 11 -1.43 28.29 -4.49
N ARG A 12 -1.76 27.64 -5.62
CA ARG A 12 -2.79 28.10 -6.56
C ARG A 12 -4.21 28.03 -5.96
N PHE A 13 -4.40 27.24 -4.92
CA PHE A 13 -5.72 26.98 -4.32
C PHE A 13 -5.78 27.52 -2.88
N PRO A 14 -6.94 28.05 -2.46
CA PRO A 14 -7.08 28.64 -1.14
C PRO A 14 -6.98 27.58 -0.05
N LEU A 15 -6.37 27.98 1.07
CA LEU A 15 -6.34 27.18 2.29
C LEU A 15 -7.15 27.87 3.39
N ILE A 16 -7.78 27.05 4.23
CA ILE A 16 -8.50 27.48 5.42
C ILE A 16 -7.62 27.19 6.62
N GLU A 17 -7.33 28.23 7.40
CA GLU A 17 -6.64 28.06 8.67
C GLU A 17 -7.41 27.09 9.57
N ASN A 18 -6.70 26.11 10.13
CA ASN A 18 -7.28 25.13 11.02
C ASN A 18 -6.55 25.20 12.36
N GLU A 19 -7.24 25.63 13.42
CA GLU A 19 -6.68 25.74 14.79
C GLU A 19 -5.36 26.53 14.85
N GLY A 20 -5.29 27.72 14.24
CA GLY A 20 -4.08 28.55 14.31
C GLY A 20 -2.92 28.06 13.43
N TYR A 21 -3.16 27.07 12.56
CA TYR A 21 -2.12 26.50 11.70
C TYR A 21 -2.54 26.54 10.23
N LEU A 22 -1.65 27.11 9.43
CA LEU A 22 -1.67 27.06 7.98
C LEU A 22 -0.34 26.42 7.54
N PRO A 23 -0.37 25.38 6.69
CA PRO A 23 0.86 24.73 6.25
C PRO A 23 1.59 25.57 5.20
N GLU A 24 2.90 25.36 5.13
CA GLU A 24 3.70 25.84 4.00
C GLU A 24 3.34 25.07 2.71
N PRO A 25 3.55 25.67 1.52
CA PRO A 25 3.35 24.99 0.25
C PRO A 25 4.17 23.69 0.14
N TYR A 26 3.57 22.68 -0.50
CA TYR A 26 4.20 21.41 -0.82
C TYR A 26 3.60 20.88 -2.12
N THR A 27 4.30 21.16 -3.22
CA THR A 27 3.79 20.92 -4.57
C THR A 27 4.07 19.49 -5.05
N ILE A 28 3.50 19.12 -6.20
CA ILE A 28 3.80 17.86 -6.87
C ILE A 28 5.29 17.78 -7.24
N ASP A 29 5.91 18.90 -7.64
CA ASP A 29 7.34 18.95 -7.94
C ASP A 29 8.20 18.72 -6.70
N ASP A 30 7.80 19.28 -5.55
CA ASP A 30 8.46 19.02 -4.27
C ASP A 30 8.37 17.53 -3.89
N TYR A 31 7.19 16.93 -4.10
CA TYR A 31 6.98 15.50 -3.90
C TYR A 31 7.86 14.64 -4.81
N ARG A 32 7.81 14.88 -6.13
CA ARG A 32 8.62 14.16 -7.13
C ARG A 32 10.11 14.27 -6.80
N LYS A 33 10.57 15.45 -6.38
CA LYS A 33 11.95 15.66 -5.94
C LYS A 33 12.28 14.85 -4.67
N ARG A 34 11.43 14.90 -3.64
CA ARG A 34 11.62 14.17 -2.37
C ARG A 34 11.63 12.66 -2.57
N MET A 35 10.83 12.16 -3.51
CA MET A 35 10.67 10.73 -3.79
C MET A 35 11.48 10.23 -4.99
N SER A 36 12.34 11.05 -5.59
CA SER A 36 13.09 10.76 -6.82
C SER A 36 13.95 9.49 -6.81
N ARG A 37 14.36 8.98 -5.64
CA ARG A 37 15.10 7.72 -5.51
C ARG A 37 14.21 6.48 -5.45
N PHE A 38 12.90 6.67 -5.29
CA PHE A 38 11.93 5.59 -5.22
C PHE A 38 11.15 5.54 -6.53
N ASP A 39 10.87 4.34 -7.00
CA ASP A 39 10.02 4.14 -8.18
C ASP A 39 8.54 4.22 -7.78
N VAL A 40 8.05 5.45 -7.59
CA VAL A 40 6.64 5.71 -7.27
C VAL A 40 5.82 5.67 -8.55
N THR A 41 4.99 4.62 -8.66
CA THR A 41 4.15 4.35 -9.84
C THR A 41 2.69 4.75 -9.62
N GLY A 42 2.37 5.29 -8.44
CA GLY A 42 1.03 5.69 -8.06
C GLY A 42 0.94 6.11 -6.60
N GLY A 43 -0.23 6.59 -6.20
CA GLY A 43 -0.49 6.98 -4.81
C GLY A 43 -1.88 7.56 -4.59
N ALA A 44 -2.17 7.92 -3.35
CA ALA A 44 -3.41 8.55 -2.94
C ALA A 44 -3.16 9.97 -2.44
N VAL A 45 -3.66 10.96 -3.17
CA VAL A 45 -3.68 12.37 -2.72
C VAL A 45 -4.85 12.53 -1.76
N VAL A 46 -4.52 12.77 -0.50
CA VAL A 46 -5.49 12.82 0.59
C VAL A 46 -5.82 14.28 0.91
N SER A 47 -7.10 14.62 0.91
CA SER A 47 -7.56 15.94 1.36
C SER A 47 -7.21 16.17 2.83
N ALA A 48 -6.46 17.23 3.06
CA ALA A 48 -6.10 17.68 4.38
C ALA A 48 -7.17 18.60 4.96
N SER A 49 -7.14 18.76 6.28
CA SER A 49 -8.13 19.57 7.01
C SER A 49 -8.20 21.04 6.55
N PHE A 50 -7.08 21.62 6.11
CA PHE A 50 -6.98 23.00 5.63
C PHE A 50 -7.48 23.20 4.19
N GLN A 51 -7.79 22.13 3.45
CA GLN A 51 -8.45 22.22 2.13
C GLN A 51 -9.98 22.18 2.24
N GLY A 52 -10.51 21.94 3.44
CA GLY A 52 -11.95 21.90 3.68
C GLY A 52 -12.64 20.86 2.79
N SER A 53 -13.61 21.33 2.00
CA SER A 53 -14.35 20.55 1.00
C SER A 53 -14.04 20.99 -0.44
N ASP A 54 -12.96 21.76 -0.66
CA ASP A 54 -12.58 22.17 -2.00
C ASP A 54 -12.08 20.97 -2.82
N GLN A 55 -12.78 20.70 -3.93
CA GLN A 55 -12.43 19.61 -4.86
C GLN A 55 -11.56 20.09 -6.03
N SER A 56 -11.40 21.41 -6.21
CA SER A 56 -10.70 21.98 -7.37
C SER A 56 -9.21 21.65 -7.36
N TYR A 57 -8.56 21.76 -6.20
CA TYR A 57 -7.15 21.40 -6.04
C TYR A 57 -6.93 19.89 -6.28
N LEU A 58 -7.82 19.04 -5.77
CA LEU A 58 -7.70 17.59 -5.89
C LEU A 58 -7.84 17.16 -7.35
N ARG A 59 -8.81 17.72 -8.07
CA ARG A 59 -8.98 17.50 -9.52
C ARG A 59 -7.73 17.91 -10.30
N ALA A 60 -7.17 19.08 -9.98
CA ALA A 60 -5.94 19.56 -10.63
C ALA A 60 -4.75 18.65 -10.34
N ALA A 61 -4.58 18.22 -9.08
CA ALA A 61 -3.50 17.34 -8.67
C ALA A 61 -3.57 15.98 -9.37
N LEU A 62 -4.75 15.34 -9.43
CA LEU A 62 -4.92 14.05 -10.10
C LEU A 62 -4.68 14.14 -11.61
N ALA A 63 -5.14 15.23 -12.25
CA ALA A 63 -4.88 15.45 -13.67
C ALA A 63 -3.38 15.60 -13.98
N GLU A 64 -2.61 16.21 -13.07
CA GLU A 64 -1.16 16.41 -13.23
C GLU A 64 -0.32 15.17 -12.87
N LEU A 65 -0.80 14.35 -11.93
CA LEU A 65 -0.12 13.14 -11.47
C LEU A 65 -0.37 11.92 -12.38
N GLY A 66 -1.55 11.81 -12.99
CA GLY A 66 -1.89 10.78 -13.98
C GLY A 66 -2.53 9.52 -13.42
N GLU A 67 -2.68 8.49 -14.27
CA GLU A 67 -3.56 7.31 -14.04
C GLU A 67 -3.20 6.44 -12.82
N GLY A 68 -1.95 6.48 -12.36
CA GLY A 68 -1.52 5.75 -11.17
C GLY A 68 -2.02 6.37 -9.85
N TRP A 69 -2.63 7.55 -9.91
CA TRP A 69 -2.98 8.35 -8.74
C TRP A 69 -4.48 8.46 -8.53
N VAL A 70 -4.88 8.42 -7.26
CA VAL A 70 -6.28 8.50 -6.83
C VAL A 70 -6.46 9.57 -5.78
N GLY A 71 -7.70 10.07 -5.69
CA GLY A 71 -8.07 11.07 -4.68
C GLY A 71 -8.79 10.44 -3.49
N VAL A 72 -8.54 11.00 -2.32
CA VAL A 72 -9.33 10.76 -1.11
C VAL A 72 -9.83 12.11 -0.62
N THR A 73 -11.14 12.28 -0.52
CA THR A 73 -11.71 13.59 -0.27
C THR A 73 -12.65 13.65 0.93
N ARG A 74 -12.94 14.85 1.40
CA ARG A 74 -14.05 15.11 2.31
C ARG A 74 -15.14 15.83 1.52
N LEU A 75 -16.37 15.34 1.68
CA LEU A 75 -17.56 15.99 1.12
C LEU A 75 -18.47 16.50 2.24
N PRO A 76 -19.20 17.60 2.02
CA PRO A 76 -20.34 17.97 2.84
C PRO A 76 -21.34 16.81 2.97
N LEU A 77 -21.97 16.64 4.13
CA LEU A 77 -22.87 15.51 4.38
C LEU A 77 -24.09 15.47 3.44
N ASP A 78 -24.46 16.63 2.89
CA ASP A 78 -25.54 16.84 1.92
C ASP A 78 -25.07 16.79 0.45
N ALA A 79 -23.81 16.45 0.18
CA ALA A 79 -23.30 16.26 -1.18
C ALA A 79 -24.22 15.34 -2.00
N GLY A 80 -24.46 15.70 -3.26
CA GLY A 80 -25.36 14.95 -4.14
C GLY A 80 -24.70 13.70 -4.75
N ASP A 81 -25.53 12.78 -5.24
CA ASP A 81 -25.05 11.56 -5.89
C ASP A 81 -24.26 11.87 -7.18
N GLU A 82 -24.70 12.88 -7.93
CA GLU A 82 -24.00 13.38 -9.13
C GLU A 82 -22.58 13.84 -8.80
N GLU A 83 -22.37 14.51 -7.66
CA GLU A 83 -21.04 14.96 -7.26
C GLU A 83 -20.10 13.78 -6.99
N ILE A 84 -20.59 12.73 -6.32
CA ILE A 84 -19.82 11.51 -6.05
C ILE A 84 -19.43 10.83 -7.37
N VAL A 85 -20.37 10.69 -8.30
CA VAL A 85 -20.12 10.07 -9.61
C VAL A 85 -19.12 10.90 -10.44
N GLU A 86 -19.23 12.23 -10.44
CA GLU A 86 -18.28 13.10 -11.15
C GLU A 86 -16.89 13.14 -10.51
N LEU A 87 -16.78 12.90 -9.21
CA LEU A 87 -15.51 12.74 -8.53
C LEU A 87 -14.88 11.37 -8.80
N ASP A 88 -15.70 10.32 -8.93
CA ASP A 88 -15.20 8.99 -9.25
C ASP A 88 -14.57 8.94 -10.65
N LYS A 89 -15.18 9.64 -11.62
CA LYS A 89 -14.65 9.77 -13.00
C LYS A 89 -13.28 10.44 -13.07
N VAL A 90 -12.96 11.33 -12.14
CA VAL A 90 -11.63 11.99 -12.07
C VAL A 90 -10.63 11.25 -11.21
N GLY A 91 -10.97 10.05 -10.71
CA GLY A 91 -10.06 9.18 -9.97
C GLY A 91 -10.18 9.28 -8.44
N VAL A 92 -11.21 9.93 -7.88
CA VAL A 92 -11.47 9.83 -6.44
C VAL A 92 -11.99 8.43 -6.13
N ARG A 93 -11.51 7.83 -5.04
CA ARG A 93 -11.83 6.45 -4.66
C ARG A 93 -12.32 6.28 -3.22
N ALA A 94 -12.27 7.35 -2.42
CA ALA A 94 -12.58 7.26 -1.00
C ALA A 94 -13.01 8.59 -0.37
N LEU A 95 -13.77 8.45 0.73
CA LEU A 95 -14.09 9.54 1.67
C LEU A 95 -13.09 9.53 2.83
N ARG A 96 -12.75 10.70 3.34
CA ARG A 96 -11.93 10.86 4.56
C ARG A 96 -12.73 11.41 5.71
N PHE A 97 -12.83 10.62 6.77
CA PHE A 97 -13.48 11.00 8.02
C PHE A 97 -12.46 11.27 9.11
N ASN A 98 -12.48 12.50 9.65
CA ASN A 98 -11.66 12.88 10.79
C ASN A 98 -12.49 12.74 12.07
N LEU A 99 -12.43 11.55 12.67
CA LEU A 99 -13.25 11.17 13.82
C LEU A 99 -12.70 11.70 15.16
N LYS A 100 -11.46 12.19 15.19
CA LYS A 100 -10.93 12.96 16.34
C LYS A 100 -11.81 14.19 16.65
N ARG A 101 -12.63 14.65 15.69
CA ARG A 101 -13.39 15.91 15.76
C ARG A 101 -14.88 15.79 15.46
N ALA A 102 -15.35 14.63 15.00
CA ALA A 102 -16.67 14.48 14.37
C ALA A 102 -17.70 13.67 15.18
N ALA A 103 -17.60 13.67 16.52
CA ALA A 103 -18.54 12.94 17.39
C ALA A 103 -20.02 13.36 17.21
N ALA A 104 -20.30 14.50 16.57
CA ALA A 104 -21.64 15.05 16.45
C ALA A 104 -22.55 14.36 15.40
N ASP A 105 -22.03 13.86 14.27
CA ASP A 105 -22.87 13.46 13.12
C ASP A 105 -22.57 12.07 12.54
N ILE A 106 -22.17 11.14 13.41
CA ILE A 106 -21.78 9.78 13.06
C ILE A 106 -22.80 9.06 12.16
N ALA A 107 -24.10 9.23 12.43
CA ALA A 107 -25.15 8.59 11.65
C ALA A 107 -25.18 9.09 10.19
N ALA A 108 -25.08 10.40 9.98
CA ALA A 108 -25.04 11.00 8.66
C ALA A 108 -23.76 10.62 7.91
N MET A 109 -22.61 10.56 8.59
CA MET A 109 -21.36 10.07 8.01
C MET A 109 -21.46 8.62 7.55
N THR A 110 -22.11 7.77 8.36
CA THR A 110 -22.34 6.36 8.00
C THR A 110 -23.23 6.24 6.77
N LEU A 111 -24.31 7.03 6.69
CA LEU A 111 -25.19 7.07 5.52
C LEU A 111 -24.45 7.55 4.26
N GLN A 112 -23.64 8.61 4.38
CA GLN A 112 -22.82 9.11 3.27
C GLN A 112 -21.83 8.05 2.78
N ALA A 113 -21.18 7.32 3.69
CA ALA A 113 -20.25 6.25 3.37
C ALA A 113 -20.91 5.08 2.64
N VAL A 114 -22.05 4.59 3.15
CA VAL A 114 -22.82 3.52 2.50
C VAL A 114 -23.23 3.95 1.10
N ARG A 115 -23.77 5.17 0.95
CA ARG A 115 -24.17 5.71 -0.35
C ARG A 115 -23.00 5.84 -1.32
N ALA A 116 -21.85 6.36 -0.87
CA ALA A 116 -20.67 6.49 -1.73
C ALA A 116 -20.12 5.11 -2.17
N TYR A 117 -20.21 4.11 -1.30
CA TYR A 117 -19.85 2.74 -1.64
C TYR A 117 -20.83 2.13 -2.65
N GLU A 118 -22.14 2.32 -2.49
CA GLU A 118 -23.14 1.81 -3.44
C GLU A 118 -23.03 2.45 -4.83
N LEU A 119 -22.73 3.75 -4.90
CA LEU A 119 -22.64 4.49 -6.16
C LEU A 119 -21.32 4.28 -6.90
N ALA A 120 -20.19 4.22 -6.17
CA ALA A 120 -18.85 4.31 -6.76
C ALA A 120 -17.83 3.32 -6.16
N GLY A 121 -18.26 2.44 -5.24
CA GLY A 121 -17.39 1.51 -4.53
C GLY A 121 -16.44 2.18 -3.54
N TRP A 122 -16.68 3.45 -3.18
CA TRP A 122 -15.76 4.21 -2.34
C TRP A 122 -15.63 3.62 -0.93
N HIS A 123 -14.39 3.47 -0.47
CA HIS A 123 -14.11 3.13 0.93
C HIS A 123 -13.99 4.39 1.79
N VAL A 124 -13.90 4.20 3.10
CA VAL A 124 -13.71 5.30 4.06
C VAL A 124 -12.32 5.22 4.70
N GLU A 125 -11.58 6.31 4.63
CA GLU A 125 -10.36 6.51 5.41
C GLU A 125 -10.70 7.20 6.73
N VAL A 126 -10.37 6.54 7.84
CA VAL A 126 -10.61 7.08 9.18
C VAL A 126 -9.31 7.55 9.81
N TYR A 127 -9.26 8.84 10.14
CA TYR A 127 -8.28 9.40 11.04
C TYR A 127 -8.89 9.46 12.44
N ILE A 128 -8.38 8.61 13.34
CA ILE A 128 -8.94 8.36 14.67
C ILE A 128 -7.83 8.33 15.72
N ASP A 129 -8.14 8.88 16.88
CA ASP A 129 -7.30 8.74 18.08
C ASP A 129 -7.50 7.32 18.65
N GLY A 130 -6.41 6.63 19.00
CA GLY A 130 -6.47 5.24 19.46
C GLY A 130 -7.37 5.04 20.69
N GLN A 131 -7.50 6.04 21.57
CA GLN A 131 -8.42 5.98 22.71
C GLN A 131 -9.90 6.00 22.31
N MET A 132 -10.23 6.59 21.16
CA MET A 132 -11.61 6.65 20.64
C MET A 132 -11.95 5.46 19.76
N LEU A 133 -10.97 4.66 19.32
CA LEU A 133 -11.21 3.51 18.44
C LEU A 133 -12.16 2.49 19.07
N ALA A 134 -12.02 2.25 20.37
CA ALA A 134 -12.88 1.34 21.13
C ALA A 134 -14.35 1.82 21.15
N SER A 135 -14.60 3.12 21.37
CA SER A 135 -15.96 3.66 21.46
C SER A 135 -16.64 3.79 20.09
N LEU A 136 -15.86 3.92 19.01
CA LEU A 136 -16.35 4.06 17.65
C LEU A 136 -16.45 2.73 16.90
N GLN A 137 -16.01 1.62 17.49
CA GLN A 137 -16.11 0.28 16.89
C GLN A 137 -17.52 -0.05 16.34
N PRO A 138 -18.65 0.22 17.04
CA PRO A 138 -19.98 -0.09 16.51
C PRO A 138 -20.36 0.66 15.24
N VAL A 139 -19.67 1.76 14.95
CA VAL A 139 -19.87 2.61 13.78
C VAL A 139 -18.96 2.14 12.65
N VAL A 140 -17.68 1.95 12.96
CA VAL A 140 -16.67 1.50 12.01
C VAL A 140 -17.07 0.14 11.42
N LEU A 141 -17.67 -0.74 12.22
CA LEU A 141 -18.19 -2.04 11.77
C LEU A 141 -19.38 -1.96 10.81
N LYS A 142 -20.03 -0.80 10.67
CA LYS A 142 -21.13 -0.59 9.70
C LYS A 142 -20.62 -0.06 8.37
N LEU A 143 -19.35 0.35 8.29
CA LEU A 143 -18.77 0.84 7.05
C LEU A 143 -18.49 -0.34 6.11
N PRO A 144 -18.82 -0.21 4.82
CA PRO A 144 -18.70 -1.33 3.88
C PRO A 144 -17.24 -1.68 3.55
N ALA A 145 -16.36 -0.68 3.50
CA ALA A 145 -14.93 -0.83 3.34
C ALA A 145 -14.22 0.33 4.03
N LEU A 146 -13.14 0.05 4.76
CA LEU A 146 -12.43 1.07 5.54
C LEU A 146 -10.92 0.87 5.60
N SER A 147 -10.21 1.99 5.73
CA SER A 147 -8.79 2.01 6.12
C SER A 147 -8.55 2.92 7.31
N VAL A 148 -7.66 2.52 8.19
CA VAL A 148 -7.25 3.32 9.35
C VAL A 148 -5.94 4.04 9.05
N ASP A 149 -5.93 5.37 9.20
CA ASP A 149 -4.73 6.20 9.03
C ASP A 149 -3.72 5.95 10.18
N HIS A 150 -2.43 6.01 9.86
CA HIS A 150 -1.31 6.01 10.81
C HIS A 150 -1.38 4.95 11.93
N MET A 151 -1.78 3.72 11.58
CA MET A 151 -1.86 2.57 12.49
C MET A 151 -2.71 2.82 13.76
N GLY A 152 -3.68 3.72 13.73
CA GLY A 152 -4.54 4.00 14.88
C GLY A 152 -3.85 4.72 16.05
N MET A 153 -2.68 5.32 15.80
CA MET A 153 -1.94 6.30 16.63
C MET A 153 -1.46 5.89 18.04
N SER A 154 -2.03 4.89 18.72
CA SER A 154 -1.58 4.46 20.07
C SER A 154 -1.52 2.95 20.26
N GLU A 155 -0.64 2.51 21.16
CA GLU A 155 -0.52 1.09 21.55
C GLU A 155 -1.82 0.56 22.20
N GLU A 156 -2.54 1.39 22.95
CA GLU A 156 -3.84 1.07 23.55
C GLU A 156 -4.91 0.73 22.50
N GLY A 157 -4.85 1.38 21.33
CA GLY A 157 -5.79 1.14 20.23
C GLY A 157 -5.51 -0.14 19.44
N LEU A 158 -4.30 -0.71 19.55
CA LEU A 158 -3.85 -1.81 18.71
C LEU A 158 -4.75 -3.06 18.80
N PRO A 159 -5.23 -3.53 19.97
CA PRO A 159 -6.15 -4.68 20.02
C PRO A 159 -7.44 -4.48 19.22
N PHE A 160 -8.02 -3.28 19.26
CA PHE A 160 -9.22 -2.93 18.49
C PHE A 160 -8.93 -2.82 17.00
N LEU A 161 -7.77 -2.27 16.65
CA LEU A 161 -7.30 -2.24 15.26
C LEU A 161 -7.17 -3.66 14.69
N LEU A 162 -6.63 -4.60 15.48
CA LEU A 162 -6.48 -5.99 15.05
C LEU A 162 -7.83 -6.68 14.83
N ASP A 163 -8.87 -6.42 15.64
CA ASP A 163 -10.23 -6.93 15.37
C ASP A 163 -10.81 -6.36 14.07
N LEU A 164 -10.55 -5.09 13.76
CA LEU A 164 -10.98 -4.51 12.48
C LEU A 164 -10.22 -5.15 11.30
N VAL A 165 -8.92 -5.39 11.45
CA VAL A 165 -8.06 -6.02 10.44
C VAL A 165 -8.49 -7.45 10.16
N ASP A 166 -8.84 -8.21 11.20
CA ASP A 166 -9.40 -9.57 11.08
C ASP A 166 -10.69 -9.58 10.26
N ARG A 167 -11.48 -8.49 10.33
CA ARG A 167 -12.71 -8.29 9.55
C ARG A 167 -12.49 -7.65 8.18
N GLY A 168 -11.24 -7.47 7.76
CA GLY A 168 -10.87 -6.98 6.43
C GLY A 168 -10.59 -5.48 6.32
N ALA A 169 -10.50 -4.75 7.44
CA ALA A 169 -10.03 -3.36 7.39
C ALA A 169 -8.58 -3.28 6.92
N ARG A 170 -8.26 -2.22 6.17
CA ARG A 170 -6.88 -1.88 5.80
C ARG A 170 -6.26 -0.91 6.80
N VAL A 171 -4.93 -0.85 6.83
CA VAL A 171 -4.18 0.02 7.73
C VAL A 171 -3.06 0.68 6.95
N LYS A 172 -2.96 2.00 7.07
CA LYS A 172 -1.88 2.78 6.45
C LYS A 172 -0.63 2.74 7.35
N ALA A 173 0.41 2.04 6.90
CA ALA A 173 1.74 2.01 7.51
C ALA A 173 2.48 3.33 7.23
N THR A 174 2.09 4.37 7.96
CA THR A 174 2.44 5.78 7.70
C THR A 174 2.56 6.56 8.99
N GLY A 175 3.16 7.75 8.94
CA GLY A 175 3.15 8.69 10.07
C GLY A 175 3.89 8.20 11.32
N PHE A 176 4.98 7.44 11.16
CA PHE A 176 5.73 6.85 12.28
C PHE A 176 6.28 7.90 13.26
N GLY A 177 6.50 9.14 12.81
CA GLY A 177 6.85 10.27 13.67
C GLY A 177 5.69 10.93 14.43
N ARG A 178 4.47 10.35 14.37
CA ARG A 178 3.27 10.84 15.08
C ARG A 178 2.75 9.85 16.12
N VAL A 179 3.19 8.61 16.07
CA VAL A 179 2.66 7.53 16.90
C VAL A 179 3.51 7.37 18.15
N ASP A 180 2.86 7.04 19.25
CA ASP A 180 3.52 6.66 20.51
C ASP A 180 3.35 5.15 20.71
N MET A 181 4.11 4.37 19.93
CA MET A 181 4.13 2.90 19.99
C MET A 181 5.39 2.31 19.34
N ASP A 182 5.68 1.05 19.65
CA ASP A 182 6.63 0.25 18.87
C ASP A 182 6.03 -0.11 17.49
N VAL A 183 6.45 0.68 16.49
CA VAL A 183 6.04 0.53 15.09
C VAL A 183 6.36 -0.87 14.55
N ALA A 184 7.54 -1.41 14.83
CA ALA A 184 7.96 -2.70 14.28
C ALA A 184 7.05 -3.83 14.80
N THR A 185 6.74 -3.79 16.10
CA THR A 185 5.83 -4.75 16.74
C THR A 185 4.40 -4.58 16.22
N ALA A 186 3.91 -3.35 16.06
CA ALA A 186 2.58 -3.09 15.51
C ALA A 186 2.43 -3.61 14.07
N LEU A 187 3.37 -3.28 13.18
CA LEU A 187 3.39 -3.78 11.80
C LEU A 187 3.38 -5.30 11.75
N ARG A 188 4.24 -5.97 12.55
CA ARG A 188 4.31 -7.43 12.60
C ARG A 188 2.98 -8.04 13.04
N ARG A 189 2.32 -7.47 14.05
CA ARG A 189 1.04 -7.96 14.57
C ARG A 189 -0.10 -7.77 13.55
N ILE A 190 -0.17 -6.62 12.89
CA ILE A 190 -1.19 -6.35 11.86
C ILE A 190 -0.99 -7.31 10.68
N HIS A 191 0.24 -7.42 10.18
CA HIS A 191 0.58 -8.32 9.07
C HIS A 191 0.26 -9.79 9.40
N ALA A 192 0.51 -10.21 10.64
CA ALA A 192 0.21 -11.58 11.09
C ALA A 192 -1.30 -11.89 11.13
N VAL A 193 -2.16 -10.90 11.40
CA VAL A 193 -3.61 -11.08 11.34
C VAL A 193 -4.09 -11.15 9.90
N ASN A 194 -3.64 -10.22 9.05
CA ASN A 194 -4.00 -10.20 7.64
C ASN A 194 -2.88 -9.59 6.79
N PRO A 195 -2.16 -10.39 5.97
CA PRO A 195 -1.08 -9.91 5.10
C PRO A 195 -1.52 -8.86 4.07
N GLU A 196 -2.82 -8.79 3.76
CA GLU A 196 -3.37 -7.80 2.84
C GLU A 196 -3.71 -6.45 3.50
N ALA A 197 -3.59 -6.34 4.82
CA ALA A 197 -4.08 -5.17 5.55
C ALA A 197 -3.19 -3.94 5.42
N LEU A 198 -1.87 -4.13 5.43
CA LEU A 198 -0.93 -3.01 5.46
C LEU A 198 -0.76 -2.37 4.08
N MET A 199 -0.80 -1.04 4.04
CA MET A 199 -0.56 -0.21 2.86
C MET A 199 0.45 0.87 3.21
N PHE A 200 1.56 0.94 2.47
CA PHE A 200 2.58 1.98 2.63
C PHE A 200 2.05 3.36 2.25
N GLY A 201 2.57 4.39 2.91
CA GLY A 201 2.42 5.78 2.51
C GLY A 201 3.37 6.69 3.28
N THR A 202 3.63 7.88 2.75
CA THR A 202 4.66 8.76 3.31
C THR A 202 4.11 9.73 4.36
N ASP A 203 2.83 10.09 4.30
CA ASP A 203 2.27 11.22 5.03
C ASP A 203 3.00 12.55 4.76
N LEU A 204 3.72 12.67 3.63
CA LEU A 204 4.40 13.91 3.27
C LEU A 204 3.39 15.05 3.06
N PRO A 205 3.74 16.29 3.47
CA PRO A 205 5.02 16.72 4.03
C PRO A 205 5.15 16.51 5.55
N GLY A 206 4.21 15.81 6.21
CA GLY A 206 4.25 15.56 7.64
C GLY A 206 3.75 16.73 8.48
N THR A 207 2.71 17.46 8.02
CA THR A 207 2.20 18.64 8.74
C THR A 207 1.82 18.29 10.18
N ARG A 208 2.45 18.94 11.17
CA ARG A 208 2.29 18.67 12.61
C ARG A 208 2.81 17.30 13.10
N ALA A 209 3.61 16.59 12.31
CA ALA A 209 4.30 15.40 12.80
C ALA A 209 5.50 15.81 13.67
N GLY A 210 5.84 15.02 14.69
CA GLY A 210 7.08 15.23 15.45
C GLY A 210 8.31 15.00 14.58
N ARG A 211 8.21 14.03 13.66
CA ARG A 211 9.21 13.72 12.62
C ARG A 211 8.50 13.43 11.28
N PRO A 212 8.93 14.05 10.16
CA PRO A 212 8.42 13.71 8.83
C PRO A 212 8.95 12.36 8.36
N PHE A 213 8.44 11.87 7.22
CA PHE A 213 8.89 10.63 6.59
C PHE A 213 10.40 10.59 6.32
N GLU A 214 11.03 9.51 6.76
CA GLU A 214 12.41 9.16 6.51
C GLU A 214 12.49 7.84 5.74
N ASP A 215 13.57 7.64 5.02
CA ASP A 215 13.67 6.50 4.10
C ASP A 215 13.91 5.19 4.84
N SER A 216 14.50 5.29 6.04
CA SER A 216 14.57 4.23 7.03
C SER A 216 13.19 3.71 7.44
N ASP A 217 12.10 4.48 7.26
CA ASP A 217 10.74 3.99 7.49
C ASP A 217 10.36 2.90 6.46
N VAL A 218 10.90 2.97 5.22
CA VAL A 218 10.72 1.93 4.20
C VAL A 218 11.55 0.70 4.56
N ASP A 219 12.81 0.90 4.97
CA ASP A 219 13.69 -0.19 5.40
C ASP A 219 13.06 -0.97 6.57
N LEU A 220 12.50 -0.26 7.55
CA LEU A 220 11.79 -0.86 8.68
C LEU A 220 10.60 -1.73 8.22
N ILE A 221 9.78 -1.23 7.28
CA ILE A 221 8.65 -2.01 6.75
C ILE A 221 9.18 -3.29 6.09
N CYS A 222 10.18 -3.18 5.22
CA CYS A 222 10.80 -4.31 4.52
C CYS A 222 11.36 -5.35 5.49
N ASP A 223 12.10 -4.91 6.52
CA ASP A 223 12.69 -5.78 7.52
C ASP A 223 11.62 -6.54 8.34
N VAL A 224 10.47 -5.90 8.59
CA VAL A 224 9.38 -6.50 9.37
C VAL A 224 8.56 -7.52 8.57
N VAL A 225 8.22 -7.20 7.31
CA VAL A 225 7.32 -8.03 6.49
C VAL A 225 8.06 -9.01 5.57
N GLY A 226 9.37 -8.80 5.36
CA GLY A 226 10.23 -9.69 4.59
C GLY A 226 9.77 -9.85 3.14
N THR A 227 9.53 -11.09 2.72
CA THR A 227 9.14 -11.43 1.33
C THR A 227 7.82 -10.81 0.89
N ASP A 228 6.96 -10.40 1.83
CA ASP A 228 5.69 -9.73 1.53
C ASP A 228 5.84 -8.21 1.28
N MET A 229 7.07 -7.68 1.19
CA MET A 229 7.31 -6.24 0.99
C MET A 229 6.56 -5.65 -0.20
N HIS A 230 6.45 -6.38 -1.32
CA HIS A 230 5.73 -5.89 -2.51
C HIS A 230 4.22 -5.76 -2.29
N LYS A 231 3.64 -6.59 -1.42
CA LYS A 231 2.24 -6.48 -1.04
C LYS A 231 2.00 -5.17 -0.29
N VAL A 232 2.83 -4.88 0.70
CA VAL A 232 2.68 -3.71 1.57
C VAL A 232 3.06 -2.41 0.86
N LEU A 233 4.14 -2.42 0.09
CA LEU A 233 4.63 -1.24 -0.63
C LEU A 233 3.82 -0.90 -1.89
N GLU A 234 2.95 -1.80 -2.37
CA GLU A 234 2.24 -1.57 -3.62
C GLU A 234 0.90 -2.32 -3.76
N ASP A 235 0.89 -3.66 -3.73
CA ASP A 235 -0.25 -4.43 -4.26
C ASP A 235 -1.52 -4.27 -3.43
N ASN A 236 -1.38 -4.28 -2.10
CA ASN A 236 -2.51 -4.14 -1.18
C ASN A 236 -3.23 -2.80 -1.43
N ALA A 237 -2.45 -1.72 -1.62
CA ALA A 237 -2.99 -0.41 -1.88
C ALA A 237 -3.64 -0.34 -3.26
N ARG A 238 -2.98 -0.83 -4.33
CA ARG A 238 -3.58 -0.86 -5.67
C ARG A 238 -4.89 -1.61 -5.70
N ALA A 239 -4.96 -2.78 -5.06
CA ALA A 239 -6.19 -3.55 -4.95
C ALA A 239 -7.28 -2.78 -4.20
N PHE A 240 -6.94 -2.16 -3.06
CA PHE A 240 -7.90 -1.45 -2.22
C PHE A 240 -8.46 -0.16 -2.87
N TYR A 241 -7.61 0.57 -3.61
CA TYR A 241 -8.01 1.73 -4.42
C TYR A 241 -8.58 1.37 -5.79
N ARG A 242 -8.75 0.07 -6.09
CA ARG A 242 -9.34 -0.44 -7.34
C ARG A 242 -8.55 -0.03 -8.59
N LEU A 243 -7.23 -0.06 -8.49
CA LEU A 243 -6.31 0.14 -9.62
C LEU A 243 -5.84 -1.20 -10.20
N PRO A 244 -5.42 -1.23 -11.48
CA PRO A 244 -4.87 -2.44 -12.08
C PRO A 244 -3.67 -2.97 -11.28
N PRO A 245 -3.54 -4.31 -11.16
CA PRO A 245 -2.38 -4.92 -10.52
C PRO A 245 -1.13 -4.69 -11.36
N VAL A 246 0.03 -4.57 -10.70
CA VAL A 246 1.32 -4.56 -11.39
C VAL A 246 1.71 -5.99 -11.72
N GLN A 247 1.93 -6.27 -13.01
CA GLN A 247 2.52 -7.55 -13.40
C GLN A 247 3.99 -7.55 -13.00
N ARG A 248 4.36 -8.48 -12.12
CA ARG A 248 5.77 -8.77 -11.82
C ARG A 248 6.11 -10.12 -12.43
N GLU A 249 7.19 -10.17 -13.20
CA GLU A 249 7.74 -11.45 -13.63
C GLU A 249 8.22 -12.20 -12.39
N ALA A 250 7.80 -13.45 -12.24
CA ALA A 250 8.27 -14.30 -11.15
C ALA A 250 9.74 -14.63 -11.41
N THR A 251 10.65 -13.88 -10.79
CA THR A 251 12.06 -14.24 -10.72
C THR A 251 12.23 -15.24 -9.59
N ASP A 252 12.47 -16.51 -9.93
CA ASP A 252 12.95 -17.50 -8.95
C ASP A 252 14.30 -17.00 -8.42
N PRO A 253 14.41 -16.62 -7.13
CA PRO A 253 15.67 -16.13 -6.57
C PRO A 253 16.73 -17.23 -6.52
N ASP A 254 16.33 -18.50 -6.64
CA ASP A 254 17.22 -19.65 -6.64
C ASP A 254 16.72 -20.67 -7.71
N PRO A 255 16.91 -20.37 -9.01
CA PRO A 255 16.39 -21.20 -10.09
C PRO A 255 16.85 -22.64 -9.86
N THR A 256 15.90 -23.54 -9.67
CA THR A 256 16.22 -24.95 -9.50
C THR A 256 17.03 -25.39 -10.71
N LEU A 257 18.34 -25.60 -10.53
CA LEU A 257 19.21 -26.10 -11.60
C LEU A 257 18.53 -27.32 -12.20
N PRO A 258 18.38 -27.41 -13.54
CA PRO A 258 17.70 -28.54 -14.14
C PRO A 258 18.37 -29.83 -13.66
N LEU A 259 17.57 -30.69 -13.00
CA LEU A 259 18.00 -32.02 -12.56
C LEU A 259 18.54 -32.77 -13.78
N HIS A 260 19.86 -32.95 -13.84
CA HIS A 260 20.58 -33.72 -14.85
C HIS A 260 20.24 -33.39 -16.31
N ALA A 261 21.10 -32.61 -16.97
CA ALA A 261 21.20 -32.73 -18.43
C ALA A 261 21.62 -34.18 -18.77
N PRO A 262 20.88 -34.92 -19.62
CA PRO A 262 21.35 -36.22 -20.10
C PRO A 262 22.69 -36.00 -20.82
N PRO A 263 23.69 -36.88 -20.63
CA PRO A 263 24.94 -36.76 -21.34
C PRO A 263 24.66 -36.70 -22.84
N ALA A 264 25.37 -35.80 -23.54
CA ALA A 264 25.24 -35.66 -24.98
C ALA A 264 25.36 -37.04 -25.65
N PRO A 265 24.50 -37.37 -26.64
CA PRO A 265 24.53 -38.67 -27.28
C PRO A 265 25.94 -38.91 -27.82
N THR A 266 26.58 -39.99 -27.38
CA THR A 266 27.87 -40.41 -27.92
C THR A 266 27.67 -40.71 -29.40
N MET A 267 28.32 -39.92 -30.25
CA MET A 267 28.38 -40.17 -31.68
C MET A 267 28.90 -41.61 -31.89
N PRO A 268 28.22 -42.45 -32.70
CA PRO A 268 28.72 -43.79 -32.99
C PRO A 268 30.09 -43.69 -33.66
N ILE A 269 31.13 -44.20 -32.99
CA ILE A 269 32.48 -44.24 -33.58
C ILE A 269 32.44 -45.22 -34.76
N PRO A 270 32.82 -44.80 -35.98
CA PRO A 270 32.90 -45.69 -37.13
C PRO A 270 33.86 -46.85 -36.83
N ARG A 271 33.50 -48.07 -37.23
CA ARG A 271 34.27 -49.30 -36.96
C ARG A 271 35.74 -49.25 -37.39
N ALA A 272 36.07 -48.37 -38.34
CA ALA A 272 37.43 -48.15 -38.84
C ALA A 272 38.32 -47.34 -37.88
N GLU A 273 37.72 -46.59 -36.95
CA GLU A 273 38.39 -45.77 -35.93
C GLU A 273 38.50 -46.49 -34.58
N LEU A 274 37.97 -47.72 -34.49
CA LEU A 274 38.19 -48.56 -33.32
C LEU A 274 39.66 -48.97 -33.24
N PRO A 275 40.28 -48.91 -32.04
CA PRO A 275 41.66 -49.37 -31.86
C PRO A 275 41.77 -50.83 -32.28
N LYS A 276 42.71 -51.12 -33.18
CA LYS A 276 43.00 -52.47 -33.65
C LYS A 276 43.78 -53.19 -32.56
N SER A 277 43.28 -54.34 -32.10
CA SER A 277 43.99 -55.22 -31.17
C SER A 277 45.33 -55.64 -31.78
N GLU A 278 46.43 -55.39 -31.07
CA GLU A 278 47.73 -55.97 -31.41
C GLU A 278 47.70 -57.47 -31.09
N ALA A 279 48.32 -58.27 -31.96
CA ALA A 279 48.20 -59.73 -32.01
C ALA A 279 48.79 -60.51 -30.81
N THR A 280 49.04 -59.84 -29.69
CA THR A 280 49.63 -60.41 -28.47
C THR A 280 48.67 -60.47 -27.27
N ASP A 281 47.43 -59.99 -27.39
CA ASP A 281 46.52 -59.84 -26.23
C ASP A 281 45.59 -61.03 -25.94
N THR A 282 45.79 -62.19 -26.57
CA THR A 282 45.03 -63.40 -26.20
C THR A 282 45.87 -64.33 -25.33
N VAL A 283 45.72 -64.20 -24.00
CA VAL A 283 46.08 -65.25 -23.06
C VAL A 283 44.93 -66.26 -23.02
N PRO A 284 45.15 -67.56 -23.36
CA PRO A 284 44.10 -68.56 -23.26
C PRO A 284 43.68 -68.75 -21.80
N LEU A 285 42.38 -68.72 -21.53
CA LEU A 285 41.84 -69.02 -20.21
C LEU A 285 42.17 -70.48 -19.83
N PRO A 286 42.63 -70.74 -18.59
CA PRO A 286 42.88 -72.11 -18.15
C PRO A 286 41.58 -72.90 -18.08
N ILE A 287 41.64 -74.15 -18.53
CA ILE A 287 40.56 -75.12 -18.38
C ILE A 287 40.45 -75.46 -16.90
N VAL A 288 39.26 -75.29 -16.34
CA VAL A 288 38.94 -75.67 -14.95
C VAL A 288 38.45 -77.12 -14.97
N GLU A 289 39.14 -78.01 -14.25
CA GLU A 289 38.63 -79.35 -13.87
C GLU A 289 37.63 -79.24 -12.70
#